data_AF-R1AW87-F1
#
_entry.id   AF-R1AW87-F1
#
_cell.length_a   1.000
_cell.length_b   1.000
_cell.length_c   1.000
_cell.angle_alpha   90.00
_cell.angle_beta   90.00
_cell.angle_gamma   90.00
#
_symmetry.space_group_name_H-M   'P 1'
#
loop_
_entity.id
_entity.type
_entity.pdbx_description
1 polymer ?
#
loop_
_entity_poly.entity_id
_entity_poly.type
_entity_poly.pdbx_seq_one_letter_code
_entity_poly.pdbx_strand_id
1 'polypeptide(L)'
;MKKKIISVLMVAVILSATIPLDFLQLNIDNKAKASGNTVILDDGRVVTLPPEVPTQITVKGNTYPINKELLTNSGITSVTNLDSGIAVYGTPEDVKNVYGNDYDSQSGEWRYLGFDINANKYSNPDFPLDADSGRSPSQKNWQSLDYIYKMNIEHPSPYYFSDKEQAGEWLQTMVWVRDIERGGKTPDEYDPIWLAEHFHILSPPTEYTAGLARGWHKTSVGRLWYETFVMPPSEKIEVPENPPSVTADFELKDEVYVYQDVGYKDTSYAEYSAIEYRKLTITGDNGYSNVIENQIQPDIRLTEGVYTFKLEV
;
A
#
# COMPACT_ATOMS: atom_id res chain seq x y z
N MET A 1 -67.03 15.06 -0.06
CA MET A 1 -65.63 15.37 -0.39
C MET A 1 -64.99 14.15 -1.04
N LYS A 2 -64.59 14.25 -2.31
CA LYS A 2 -63.93 13.15 -3.04
C LYS A 2 -62.43 13.18 -2.69
N LYS A 3 -61.92 12.12 -2.04
CA LYS A 3 -60.48 11.90 -1.86
C LYS A 3 -59.87 11.69 -3.25
N LYS A 4 -58.97 12.58 -3.66
CA LYS A 4 -58.11 12.37 -4.84
C LYS A 4 -56.86 11.64 -4.36
N ILE A 5 -56.55 10.53 -5.03
CA ILE A 5 -55.35 9.74 -4.79
C ILE A 5 -54.20 10.44 -5.50
N ILE A 6 -53.15 10.80 -4.75
CA ILE A 6 -51.89 11.33 -5.29
C ILE A 6 -51.15 10.16 -5.94
N SER A 7 -50.76 10.30 -7.21
CA SER A 7 -49.97 9.30 -7.92
C SER A 7 -48.51 9.74 -7.98
N VAL A 8 -47.63 9.02 -7.28
CA VAL A 8 -46.17 9.13 -7.41
C VAL A 8 -45.74 8.09 -8.43
N LEU A 9 -45.18 8.52 -9.57
CA LEU A 9 -44.67 7.61 -10.58
C LEU A 9 -43.19 7.32 -10.27
N MET A 10 -42.92 6.12 -9.78
CA MET A 10 -41.57 5.63 -9.45
C MET A 10 -41.11 4.69 -10.58
N VAL A 11 -39.93 4.93 -11.16
CA VAL A 11 -39.28 3.98 -12.06
C VAL A 11 -38.12 3.35 -11.29
N ALA A 12 -38.34 2.15 -10.76
CA ALA A 12 -37.32 1.35 -10.09
C ALA A 12 -37.03 0.11 -10.94
N VAL A 13 -35.78 -0.05 -11.37
CA VAL A 13 -35.27 -1.29 -11.98
C VAL A 13 -34.57 -2.06 -10.87
N ILE A 14 -35.22 -3.12 -10.37
CA ILE A 14 -34.68 -3.97 -9.30
C ILE A 14 -34.36 -5.34 -9.90
N LEU A 15 -33.08 -5.70 -9.92
CA LEU A 15 -32.61 -7.08 -10.04
C LEU A 15 -32.28 -7.56 -8.61
N SER A 16 -33.17 -8.39 -8.06
CA SER A 16 -33.07 -8.89 -6.69
C SER A 16 -32.14 -10.10 -6.60
N ALA A 17 -31.09 -10.00 -5.80
CA ALA A 17 -30.44 -11.14 -5.15
C ALA A 17 -30.49 -10.91 -3.63
N THR A 18 -31.15 -11.80 -2.91
CA THR A 18 -31.29 -11.76 -1.45
C THR A 18 -30.03 -12.30 -0.78
N ILE A 19 -29.36 -11.50 0.05
CA ILE A 19 -28.32 -11.95 0.98
C ILE A 19 -28.88 -11.83 2.41
N PRO A 20 -28.79 -12.88 3.25
CA PRO A 20 -29.32 -12.85 4.61
C PRO A 20 -28.56 -11.89 5.53
N LEU A 21 -29.32 -11.12 6.31
CA LEU A 21 -28.84 -10.27 7.40
C LEU A 21 -28.27 -11.12 8.54
N ASP A 22 -26.95 -11.30 8.57
CA ASP A 22 -26.21 -11.66 9.80
C ASP A 22 -24.75 -11.14 9.80
N PHE A 23 -24.40 -10.16 8.96
CA PHE A 23 -23.02 -9.66 8.81
C PHE A 23 -22.70 -8.35 9.54
N LEU A 24 -23.63 -7.77 10.31
CA LEU A 24 -23.47 -6.43 10.91
C LEU A 24 -22.77 -6.40 12.27
N GLN A 25 -21.82 -7.32 12.49
CA GLN A 25 -20.95 -7.27 13.67
C GLN A 25 -19.52 -7.72 13.36
N LEU A 26 -19.02 -7.38 12.17
CA LEU A 26 -17.62 -7.52 11.82
C LEU A 26 -16.88 -6.18 11.99
N ASN A 27 -16.09 -6.12 13.07
CA ASN A 27 -14.89 -5.31 13.25
C ASN A 27 -15.01 -3.79 13.05
N ILE A 28 -15.66 -3.14 14.01
CA ILE A 28 -15.42 -1.71 14.33
C ILE A 28 -14.04 -1.51 15.00
N ASP A 29 -13.30 -2.60 15.31
CA ASP A 29 -11.93 -2.51 15.83
C ASP A 29 -10.84 -2.35 14.76
N ASN A 30 -11.20 -2.39 13.47
CA ASN A 30 -10.33 -1.85 12.43
C ASN A 30 -10.49 -0.33 12.44
N LYS A 31 -9.87 0.31 13.44
CA LYS A 31 -9.53 1.73 13.39
C LYS A 31 -8.63 1.91 12.17
N ALA A 32 -9.22 2.14 11.01
CA ALA A 32 -8.56 2.78 9.90
C ALA A 32 -7.97 4.08 10.45
N LYS A 33 -6.65 4.09 10.67
CA LYS A 33 -5.91 5.32 10.94
C LYS A 33 -6.10 6.21 9.72
N ALA A 34 -7.10 7.09 9.78
CA ALA A 34 -7.33 8.16 8.83
C ALA A 34 -6.14 9.14 8.92
N SER A 35 -5.09 8.89 8.13
CA SER A 35 -4.07 9.84 7.64
C SER A 35 -2.96 9.17 6.80
N GLY A 36 -3.02 7.86 6.53
CA GLY A 36 -2.01 7.16 5.74
C GLY A 36 -1.94 7.68 4.30
N ASN A 37 -0.74 7.77 3.75
CA ASN A 37 -0.52 7.98 2.32
C ASN A 37 -1.23 6.85 1.56
N THR A 38 -2.07 7.16 0.58
CA THR A 38 -2.76 6.15 -0.24
C THR A 38 -2.29 6.21 -1.69
N VAL A 39 -2.37 5.08 -2.37
CA VAL A 39 -2.08 4.94 -3.80
C VAL A 39 -3.32 4.40 -4.49
N ILE A 40 -3.74 5.06 -5.57
CA ILE A 40 -4.82 4.58 -6.43
C ILE A 40 -4.18 3.76 -7.55
N LEU A 41 -4.50 2.47 -7.60
CA LEU A 41 -4.09 1.54 -8.65
C LEU A 41 -4.78 1.89 -9.97
N ASP A 42 -4.26 1.36 -11.08
CA ASP A 42 -4.77 1.69 -12.42
C ASP A 42 -6.19 1.14 -12.67
N ASP A 43 -6.60 0.13 -11.90
CA ASP A 43 -7.97 -0.41 -11.87
C ASP A 43 -8.90 0.29 -10.86
N GLY A 44 -8.44 1.38 -10.24
CA GLY A 44 -9.21 2.20 -9.31
C GLY A 44 -9.17 1.74 -7.86
N ARG A 45 -8.57 0.59 -7.55
CA ARG A 45 -8.39 0.13 -6.16
C ARG A 45 -7.48 1.07 -5.37
N VAL A 46 -7.71 1.16 -4.07
CA VAL A 46 -6.94 2.03 -3.17
C VAL A 46 -6.11 1.18 -2.23
N VAL A 47 -4.80 1.43 -2.20
CA VAL A 47 -3.85 0.76 -1.32
C VAL A 47 -3.35 1.77 -0.29
N THR A 48 -3.43 1.41 0.99
CA THR A 48 -2.87 2.21 2.08
C THR A 48 -1.39 1.89 2.24
N LEU A 49 -0.55 2.92 2.23
CA LEU A 49 0.87 2.78 2.49
C LEU A 49 1.16 2.84 4.00
N PRO A 50 2.23 2.16 4.45
CA PRO A 50 2.72 2.33 5.81
C PRO A 50 3.01 3.80 6.14
N PRO A 51 2.94 4.19 7.41
CA PRO A 51 3.50 5.46 7.86
C PRO A 51 4.92 5.63 7.33
N GLU A 52 5.30 6.86 6.98
CA GLU A 52 6.63 7.23 6.47
C GLU A 52 6.95 6.80 5.03
N VAL A 53 6.14 5.95 4.38
CA VAL A 53 6.30 5.65 2.95
C VAL A 53 5.58 6.73 2.13
N PRO A 54 6.29 7.65 1.43
CA PRO A 54 5.64 8.67 0.62
C PRO A 54 5.06 8.07 -0.67
N THR A 55 4.13 8.77 -1.31
CA THR A 55 3.62 8.38 -2.64
C THR A 55 4.60 8.71 -3.78
N GLN A 56 5.60 9.55 -3.49
CA GLN A 56 6.64 9.98 -4.43
C GLN A 56 7.90 10.45 -3.70
N ILE A 57 9.04 10.42 -4.38
CA ILE A 57 10.31 10.97 -3.88
C ILE A 57 10.93 11.93 -4.89
N THR A 58 11.98 12.66 -4.49
CA THR A 58 12.78 13.49 -5.38
C THR A 58 14.19 12.94 -5.52
N VAL A 59 14.63 12.67 -6.76
CA VAL A 59 15.99 12.22 -7.08
C VAL A 59 16.61 13.18 -8.09
N LYS A 60 17.72 13.84 -7.73
CA LYS A 60 18.41 14.87 -8.53
C LYS A 60 17.48 15.94 -9.12
N GLY A 61 16.47 16.36 -8.36
CA GLY A 61 15.52 17.42 -8.74
C GLY A 61 14.32 16.95 -9.57
N ASN A 62 14.27 15.67 -9.95
CA ASN A 62 13.10 15.06 -10.60
C ASN A 62 12.26 14.30 -9.58
N THR A 63 10.94 14.36 -9.73
CA THR A 63 10.00 13.64 -8.88
C THR A 63 9.62 12.30 -9.50
N TYR A 64 9.70 11.23 -8.72
CA TYR A 64 9.36 9.88 -9.15
C TYR A 64 8.24 9.32 -8.26
N PRO A 65 7.10 8.90 -8.84
CA PRO A 65 6.03 8.28 -8.08
C PRO A 65 6.43 6.86 -7.65
N ILE A 66 5.74 6.34 -6.65
CA ILE A 66 5.84 4.92 -6.30
C ILE A 66 5.42 4.04 -7.48
N ASN A 67 6.15 2.95 -7.68
CA ASN A 67 5.89 1.97 -8.71
C ASN A 67 4.75 1.04 -8.24
N LYS A 68 3.56 1.25 -8.80
CA LYS A 68 2.33 0.53 -8.40
C LYS A 68 2.39 -0.97 -8.71
N GLU A 69 3.08 -1.35 -9.78
CA GLU A 69 3.28 -2.75 -10.15
C GLU A 69 4.11 -3.44 -9.08
N LEU A 70 5.29 -2.89 -8.76
CA LEU A 70 6.18 -3.45 -7.74
C LEU A 70 5.58 -3.37 -6.33
N LEU A 71 4.71 -2.39 -6.05
CA LEU A 71 3.99 -2.26 -4.78
C LEU A 71 2.96 -3.38 -4.56
N THR A 72 2.40 -3.96 -5.63
CA THR A 72 1.39 -5.02 -5.53
C THR A 72 1.95 -6.40 -5.82
N ASN A 73 3.04 -6.46 -6.56
CA ASN A 73 3.78 -7.67 -6.86
C ASN A 73 5.26 -7.31 -6.95
N SER A 74 6.07 -7.76 -5.98
CA SER A 74 7.48 -7.36 -5.91
C SER A 74 8.29 -7.70 -7.16
N GLY A 75 7.84 -8.67 -7.97
CA GLY A 75 8.61 -9.22 -9.08
C GLY A 75 9.86 -9.99 -8.64
N ILE A 76 10.13 -10.09 -7.33
CA ILE A 76 11.27 -10.80 -6.77
C ILE A 76 10.91 -12.27 -6.64
N THR A 77 11.61 -13.12 -7.39
CA THR A 77 11.38 -14.56 -7.48
C THR A 77 12.40 -15.38 -6.69
N SER A 78 13.55 -14.80 -6.34
CA SER A 78 14.57 -15.50 -5.53
C SER A 78 14.12 -15.79 -4.10
N VAL A 79 13.10 -15.09 -3.58
CA VAL A 79 12.60 -15.23 -2.21
C VAL A 79 11.21 -15.87 -2.25
N THR A 80 11.16 -17.16 -1.92
CA THR A 80 9.90 -17.92 -1.87
C THR A 80 8.92 -17.31 -0.86
N ASN A 81 7.66 -17.15 -1.25
CA ASN A 81 6.58 -16.57 -0.44
C ASN A 81 6.81 -15.11 -0.04
N LEU A 82 7.58 -14.33 -0.82
CA LEU A 82 7.54 -12.87 -0.72
C LEU A 82 6.21 -12.36 -1.31
N ASP A 83 5.13 -12.64 -0.60
CA ASP A 83 3.74 -12.33 -1.00
C ASP A 83 3.40 -10.83 -0.84
N SER A 84 4.41 -9.99 -0.65
CA SER A 84 4.28 -8.55 -0.40
C SER A 84 5.01 -7.78 -1.48
N GLY A 85 4.42 -6.68 -1.93
CA GLY A 85 5.11 -5.76 -2.82
C GLY A 85 6.15 -4.91 -2.09
N ILE A 86 6.89 -4.14 -2.88
CA ILE A 86 8.04 -3.35 -2.44
C ILE A 86 7.80 -1.86 -2.72
N ALA A 87 8.28 -1.01 -1.81
CA ALA A 87 8.23 0.45 -1.98
C ALA A 87 9.40 0.91 -2.86
N VAL A 88 9.23 0.77 -4.17
CA VAL A 88 10.19 1.24 -5.19
C VAL A 88 9.60 2.43 -5.91
N TYR A 89 10.42 3.45 -6.19
CA TYR A 89 10.01 4.66 -6.90
C TYR A 89 10.60 4.71 -8.31
N GLY A 90 9.78 5.14 -9.27
CA GLY A 90 10.15 5.16 -10.68
C GLY A 90 10.32 3.75 -11.27
N THR A 91 11.11 3.69 -12.34
CA THR A 91 11.34 2.49 -13.15
C THR A 91 12.84 2.20 -13.29
N PRO A 92 13.22 0.99 -13.75
CA PRO A 92 14.62 0.69 -14.05
C PRO A 92 15.26 1.63 -15.08
N GLU A 93 14.47 2.12 -16.04
CA GLU A 93 14.94 3.08 -17.06
C GLU A 93 15.18 4.47 -16.43
N ASP A 94 14.42 4.87 -15.42
CA ASP A 94 14.68 6.10 -14.66
C ASP A 94 16.04 6.01 -13.94
N VAL A 95 16.35 4.86 -13.33
CA VAL A 95 17.66 4.62 -12.72
C VAL A 95 18.77 4.73 -13.76
N LYS A 96 18.58 4.13 -14.93
CA LYS A 96 19.54 4.18 -16.04
C LYS A 96 19.83 5.62 -16.46
N ASN A 97 18.79 6.45 -16.58
CA ASN A 97 18.92 7.85 -16.97
C ASN A 97 19.65 8.70 -15.91
N VAL A 98 19.51 8.36 -14.62
CA VAL A 98 20.07 9.16 -13.52
C VAL A 98 21.49 8.71 -13.10
N TYR A 99 21.74 7.40 -13.07
CA TYR A 99 22.96 6.81 -12.50
C TYR A 99 23.60 5.72 -13.38
N GLY A 100 22.97 5.34 -14.49
CA GLY A 100 23.30 4.10 -15.20
C GLY A 100 22.68 2.87 -14.50
N ASN A 101 22.24 1.91 -15.32
CA ASN A 101 21.65 0.65 -14.86
C ASN A 101 22.05 -0.45 -15.84
N ASP A 102 22.41 -1.61 -15.30
CA ASP A 102 22.77 -2.77 -16.12
C ASP A 102 21.53 -3.59 -16.41
N TYR A 103 21.46 -4.13 -17.62
CA TYR A 103 20.41 -5.03 -18.07
C TYR A 103 21.04 -6.35 -18.50
N ASP A 104 20.55 -7.46 -17.96
CA ASP A 104 20.91 -8.78 -18.45
C ASP A 104 19.92 -9.24 -19.52
N SER A 105 20.38 -9.26 -20.78
CA SER A 105 19.57 -9.73 -21.91
C SER A 105 19.18 -11.21 -21.84
N GLN A 106 19.83 -12.03 -21.00
CA GLN A 106 19.53 -13.45 -20.90
C GLN A 106 18.36 -13.72 -19.95
N SER A 107 18.40 -13.13 -18.76
CA SER A 107 17.30 -13.21 -17.78
C SER A 107 16.18 -12.22 -18.04
N GLY A 108 16.47 -11.12 -18.75
CA GLY A 108 15.52 -10.01 -18.93
C GLY A 108 15.46 -9.07 -17.73
N GLU A 109 16.40 -9.17 -16.80
CA GLU A 109 16.38 -8.46 -15.52
C GLU A 109 17.24 -7.20 -15.52
N TRP A 110 16.77 -6.18 -14.79
CA TRP A 110 17.55 -4.99 -14.48
C TRP A 110 18.27 -5.13 -13.15
N ARG A 111 19.48 -4.60 -13.05
CA ARG A 111 20.25 -4.64 -11.78
C ARG A 111 19.57 -3.83 -10.68
N TYR A 112 18.92 -2.74 -11.04
CA TYR A 112 18.18 -1.89 -10.13
C TYR A 112 16.74 -1.72 -10.60
N LEU A 113 15.78 -1.93 -9.70
CA LEU A 113 14.34 -1.90 -10.00
C LEU A 113 13.76 -0.48 -10.01
N GLY A 114 14.44 0.46 -9.35
CA GLY A 114 14.02 1.84 -9.20
C GLY A 114 14.84 2.52 -8.10
N PHE A 115 14.23 3.46 -7.39
CA PHE A 115 14.83 4.13 -6.26
C PHE A 115 14.18 3.70 -4.94
N ASP A 116 14.95 3.74 -3.85
CA ASP A 116 14.42 3.63 -2.49
C ASP A 116 13.90 4.99 -1.97
N ILE A 117 13.32 5.00 -0.77
CA ILE A 117 12.80 6.22 -0.13
C ILE A 117 13.86 7.33 0.05
N ASN A 118 15.15 6.95 0.11
CA ASN A 118 16.29 7.82 0.31
C ASN A 118 16.95 8.23 -1.01
N ALA A 119 16.31 7.98 -2.16
CA ALA A 119 16.81 8.28 -3.50
C ALA A 119 18.04 7.47 -3.95
N ASN A 120 18.37 6.37 -3.29
CA ASN A 120 19.39 5.42 -3.74
C ASN A 120 18.81 4.40 -4.72
N LYS A 121 19.68 3.68 -5.44
CA LYS A 121 19.27 2.63 -6.36
C LYS A 121 18.77 1.39 -5.59
N TYR A 122 17.50 1.03 -5.77
CA TYR A 122 16.91 -0.17 -5.19
C TYR A 122 17.40 -1.40 -5.97
N SER A 123 18.07 -2.33 -5.29
CA SER A 123 18.75 -3.45 -5.95
C SER A 123 17.77 -4.58 -6.27
N ASN A 124 17.98 -5.24 -7.41
CA ASN A 124 17.28 -6.47 -7.76
C ASN A 124 18.04 -7.67 -7.16
N PRO A 125 17.52 -8.36 -6.14
CA PRO A 125 18.17 -9.53 -5.55
C PRO A 125 18.25 -10.71 -6.54
N ASP A 126 17.40 -10.74 -7.58
CA ASP A 126 17.41 -11.77 -8.62
C ASP A 126 18.53 -11.57 -9.65
N PHE A 127 19.11 -10.37 -9.71
CA PHE A 127 20.28 -10.06 -10.53
C PHE A 127 21.49 -9.58 -9.70
N PRO A 128 22.03 -10.43 -8.80
CA PRO A 128 23.10 -10.04 -7.88
C PRO A 128 24.44 -9.90 -8.62
N LEU A 129 25.24 -8.91 -8.20
CA LEU A 129 26.63 -8.78 -8.61
C LEU A 129 27.52 -9.68 -7.72
N ASP A 130 27.32 -11.00 -7.77
CA ASP A 130 28.10 -11.95 -6.97
C ASP A 130 28.57 -13.18 -7.78
N ALA A 131 29.89 -13.23 -8.01
CA ALA A 131 30.55 -14.37 -8.65
C ALA A 131 30.68 -15.62 -7.75
N ASP A 132 30.43 -15.50 -6.44
CA ASP A 132 30.40 -16.61 -5.46
C ASP A 132 28.97 -16.81 -4.92
N SER A 133 27.96 -16.47 -5.72
CA SER A 133 26.55 -16.72 -5.40
C SER A 133 26.27 -18.20 -5.13
N GLY A 134 27.04 -19.17 -5.64
CA GLY A 134 26.82 -20.58 -5.31
C GLY A 134 26.99 -20.96 -3.81
N ARG A 135 27.74 -20.15 -3.05
CA ARG A 135 28.04 -20.39 -1.63
C ARG A 135 26.91 -19.89 -0.72
N SER A 136 26.62 -20.65 0.33
CA SER A 136 25.63 -20.22 1.32
C SER A 136 26.11 -18.96 2.06
N PRO A 137 25.24 -17.96 2.29
CA PRO A 137 25.59 -16.74 3.02
C PRO A 137 26.35 -16.97 4.33
N SER A 138 25.96 -17.94 5.16
CA SER A 138 26.64 -18.25 6.42
C SER A 138 28.11 -18.70 6.29
N GLN A 139 28.51 -19.16 5.09
CA GLN A 139 29.86 -19.62 4.78
C GLN A 139 30.73 -18.52 4.13
N LYS A 140 30.17 -17.34 3.90
CA LYS A 140 30.89 -16.22 3.28
C LYS A 140 31.71 -15.47 4.32
N ASN A 141 32.86 -14.96 3.87
CA ASN A 141 33.73 -14.11 4.68
C ASN A 141 33.22 -12.66 4.61
N TRP A 142 32.11 -12.39 5.32
CA TRP A 142 31.52 -11.06 5.42
C TRP A 142 32.52 -10.05 5.99
N GLN A 143 32.64 -8.91 5.32
CA GLN A 143 33.51 -7.82 5.74
C GLN A 143 32.72 -6.83 6.59
N SER A 144 33.37 -6.24 7.58
CA SER A 144 32.74 -5.20 8.40
C SER A 144 32.47 -3.94 7.57
N LEU A 145 31.40 -3.23 7.91
CA LEU A 145 31.06 -1.95 7.30
C LEU A 145 32.14 -0.90 7.53
N ASP A 146 32.85 -0.92 8.66
CA ASP A 146 34.01 -0.06 8.90
C ASP A 146 35.10 -0.24 7.82
N TYR A 147 35.36 -1.49 7.41
CA TYR A 147 36.28 -1.78 6.31
C TYR A 147 35.74 -1.24 4.97
N ILE A 148 34.45 -1.44 4.69
CA ILE A 148 33.80 -0.97 3.46
C ILE A 148 33.80 0.56 3.36
N TYR A 149 33.49 1.25 4.45
CA TYR A 149 33.47 2.72 4.50
C TYR A 149 34.87 3.31 4.35
N LYS A 150 35.90 2.68 4.93
CA LYS A 150 37.30 3.07 4.72
C LYS A 150 37.78 2.94 3.27
N MET A 151 37.17 2.03 2.51
CA MET A 151 37.43 1.90 1.08
C MET A 151 36.63 2.88 0.21
N ASN A 152 35.72 3.67 0.81
CA ASN A 152 34.81 4.57 0.11
C ASN A 152 33.97 3.87 -0.98
N ILE A 153 33.59 2.61 -0.72
CA ILE A 153 32.75 1.80 -1.61
C ILE A 153 31.27 2.12 -1.40
N GLU A 154 30.89 2.32 -0.14
CA GLU A 154 29.53 2.64 0.28
C GLU A 154 29.59 3.72 1.37
N HIS A 155 28.54 4.51 1.49
CA HIS A 155 28.40 5.43 2.60
C HIS A 155 27.62 4.79 3.75
N PRO A 156 27.85 5.21 5.01
CA PRO A 156 27.09 4.64 6.10
C PRO A 156 25.60 4.90 5.99
N SER A 157 24.82 3.85 6.25
CA SER A 157 23.38 3.96 6.36
C SER A 157 23.04 4.85 7.58
N PRO A 158 22.05 5.76 7.48
CA PRO A 158 21.62 6.54 8.66
C PRO A 158 21.18 5.62 9.81
N TYR A 159 20.59 4.46 9.49
CA TYR A 159 20.12 3.46 10.45
C TYR A 159 21.25 2.85 11.28
N TYR A 160 22.44 2.68 10.68
CA TYR A 160 23.61 2.13 11.37
C TYR A 160 24.09 2.99 12.53
N PHE A 161 23.91 4.32 12.43
CA PHE A 161 24.37 5.26 13.45
C PHE A 161 23.29 5.71 14.42
N SER A 162 22.02 5.67 14.00
CA SER A 162 20.91 6.08 14.86
C SER A 162 20.60 5.05 15.93
N ASP A 163 20.56 3.77 15.56
CA ASP A 163 20.20 2.67 16.47
C ASP A 163 20.69 1.33 15.91
N LYS A 164 21.82 0.85 16.43
CA LYS A 164 22.41 -0.43 15.99
C LYS A 164 21.58 -1.64 16.40
N GLU A 165 20.87 -1.56 17.52
CA GLU A 165 20.09 -2.68 18.04
C GLU A 165 18.87 -2.88 17.15
N GLN A 166 18.12 -1.81 16.89
CA GLN A 166 16.98 -1.85 15.97
C GLN A 166 17.38 -2.26 14.55
N ALA A 167 18.51 -1.75 14.04
CA ALA A 167 19.05 -2.17 12.74
C ALA A 167 19.38 -3.66 12.72
N GLY A 168 19.99 -4.17 13.80
CA GLY A 168 20.27 -5.58 13.98
C GLY A 168 19.02 -6.46 13.99
N GLU A 169 17.97 -6.03 14.68
CA GLU A 169 16.67 -6.73 14.70
C GLU A 169 16.05 -6.82 13.30
N TRP A 170 16.06 -5.73 12.52
CA TRP A 170 15.61 -5.79 11.12
C TRP A 170 16.47 -6.75 10.30
N LEU A 171 17.79 -6.72 10.48
CA LEU A 171 18.71 -7.59 9.75
C LEU A 171 18.53 -9.07 10.12
N GLN A 172 18.05 -9.40 11.31
CA GLN A 172 17.72 -10.79 11.67
C GLN A 172 16.54 -11.35 10.86
N THR A 173 15.72 -10.50 10.21
CA THR A 173 14.62 -10.96 9.35
C THR A 173 15.05 -11.23 7.91
N MET A 174 16.31 -10.95 7.55
CA MET A 174 16.83 -11.22 6.21
C MET A 174 16.56 -12.67 5.77
N VAL A 175 16.17 -12.86 4.51
CA VAL A 175 16.00 -14.22 3.96
C VAL A 175 17.29 -14.69 3.31
N TRP A 176 17.99 -15.62 3.97
CA TRP A 176 19.14 -16.33 3.41
C TRP A 176 18.70 -17.65 2.78
N VAL A 177 18.05 -17.56 1.61
CA VAL A 177 17.39 -18.67 0.91
C VAL A 177 18.26 -19.94 0.85
N ARG A 178 19.54 -19.80 0.48
CA ARG A 178 20.46 -20.95 0.38
C ARG A 178 20.82 -21.58 1.72
N ASP A 179 20.86 -20.81 2.80
CA ASP A 179 21.07 -21.39 4.14
C ASP A 179 19.83 -22.12 4.61
N ILE A 180 18.63 -21.57 4.36
CA ILE A 180 17.35 -22.23 4.64
C ILE A 180 17.26 -23.58 3.92
N GLU A 181 17.57 -23.62 2.62
CA GLU A 181 17.50 -24.84 1.81
C GLU A 181 18.54 -25.90 2.20
N ARG A 182 19.70 -25.47 2.71
CA ARG A 182 20.86 -26.34 2.99
C ARG A 182 21.07 -26.63 4.47
N GLY A 183 20.22 -26.11 5.36
CA GLY A 183 20.38 -26.23 6.81
C GLY A 183 21.62 -25.51 7.33
N GLY A 184 21.98 -24.38 6.71
CA GLY A 184 23.02 -23.49 7.21
C GLY A 184 22.49 -22.52 8.27
N LYS A 185 23.38 -21.68 8.79
CA LYS A 185 23.02 -20.72 9.84
C LYS A 185 22.17 -19.59 9.26
N THR A 186 21.02 -19.30 9.87
CA THR A 186 20.14 -18.18 9.46
C THR A 186 20.45 -16.90 10.23
N PRO A 187 20.05 -15.72 9.72
CA PRO A 187 20.38 -14.43 10.35
C PRO A 187 19.96 -14.29 11.82
N ASP A 188 18.81 -14.83 12.20
CA ASP A 188 18.29 -14.85 13.58
C ASP A 188 19.20 -15.60 14.57
N GLU A 189 20.11 -16.44 14.08
CA GLU A 189 21.12 -17.11 14.92
C GLU A 189 22.38 -16.24 15.13
N TYR A 190 22.51 -15.08 14.48
CA TYR A 190 23.61 -14.14 14.67
C TYR A 190 23.25 -13.05 15.69
N ASP A 191 24.28 -12.51 16.33
CA ASP A 191 24.14 -11.35 17.21
C ASP A 191 23.65 -10.13 16.39
N PRO A 192 22.61 -9.40 16.85
CA PRO A 192 22.07 -8.24 16.14
C PRO A 192 23.13 -7.17 15.85
N ILE A 193 24.03 -6.91 16.80
CA ILE A 193 25.08 -5.90 16.63
C ILE A 193 26.10 -6.38 15.60
N TRP A 194 26.46 -7.66 15.60
CA TRP A 194 27.30 -8.23 14.56
C TRP A 194 26.68 -8.05 13.17
N LEU A 195 25.39 -8.33 13.00
CA LEU A 195 24.69 -8.11 11.74
C LEU A 195 24.74 -6.64 11.32
N ALA A 196 24.42 -5.72 12.24
CA ALA A 196 24.48 -4.28 11.98
C ALA A 196 25.90 -3.81 11.60
N GLU A 197 26.94 -4.49 12.07
CA GLU A 197 28.34 -4.18 11.73
C GLU A 197 28.82 -4.76 10.39
N HIS A 198 28.06 -5.66 9.76
CA HIS A 198 28.45 -6.34 8.52
C HIS A 198 27.48 -6.09 7.34
N PHE A 199 26.24 -5.70 7.62
CA PHE A 199 25.21 -5.51 6.61
C PHE A 199 24.67 -4.08 6.61
N HIS A 200 24.71 -3.47 5.43
CA HIS A 200 24.21 -2.12 5.20
C HIS A 200 22.72 -2.16 4.83
N ILE A 201 21.89 -1.53 5.64
CA ILE A 201 20.47 -1.36 5.35
C ILE A 201 20.31 -0.28 4.28
N LEU A 202 19.89 -0.70 3.09
CA LEU A 202 19.52 0.20 1.98
C LEU A 202 18.15 0.83 2.27
N SER A 203 17.19 -0.01 2.62
CA SER A 203 15.86 0.40 3.08
C SER A 203 15.41 -0.51 4.24
N PRO A 204 14.90 0.05 5.35
CA PRO A 204 14.36 -0.77 6.42
C PRO A 204 13.05 -1.43 5.96
N PRO A 205 12.69 -2.59 6.50
CA PRO A 205 11.37 -3.13 6.30
C PRO A 205 10.34 -2.24 7.01
N THR A 206 9.14 -2.14 6.44
CA THR A 206 8.00 -1.50 7.09
C THR A 206 6.93 -2.53 7.43
N GLU A 207 5.78 -2.07 7.90
CA GLU A 207 4.63 -2.93 8.14
C GLU A 207 4.21 -3.73 6.89
N TYR A 208 4.17 -3.10 5.70
CA TYR A 208 3.66 -3.74 4.48
C TYR A 208 4.65 -3.85 3.31
N THR A 209 5.85 -3.28 3.42
CA THR A 209 6.82 -3.23 2.32
C THR A 209 8.18 -3.79 2.74
N ALA A 210 8.75 -4.62 1.88
CA ALA A 210 10.02 -5.28 2.18
C ALA A 210 11.19 -4.30 2.19
N GLY A 211 12.10 -4.50 3.15
CA GLY A 211 13.39 -3.82 3.22
C GLY A 211 14.46 -4.54 2.41
N LEU A 212 15.60 -3.88 2.23
CA LEU A 212 16.80 -4.45 1.62
C LEU A 212 18.03 -4.21 2.48
N ALA A 213 18.85 -5.25 2.58
CA ALA A 213 20.15 -5.19 3.21
C ALA A 213 21.23 -5.68 2.25
N ARG A 214 22.42 -5.10 2.29
CA ARG A 214 23.56 -5.46 1.46
C ARG A 214 24.73 -5.86 2.34
N GLY A 215 25.30 -7.03 2.09
CA GLY A 215 26.56 -7.47 2.70
C GLY A 215 27.68 -7.52 1.67
N TRP A 216 28.91 -7.28 2.09
CA TRP A 216 30.11 -7.46 1.25
C TRP A 216 30.95 -8.60 1.77
N HIS A 217 31.48 -9.44 0.89
CA HIS A 217 32.31 -10.56 1.27
C HIS A 217 33.54 -10.69 0.37
N LYS A 218 34.57 -11.35 0.89
CA LYS A 218 35.77 -11.69 0.11
C LYS A 218 35.75 -13.16 -0.30
N THR A 219 36.01 -13.39 -1.58
CA THR A 219 36.33 -14.71 -2.11
C THR A 219 37.69 -15.20 -1.59
N SER A 220 37.99 -16.50 -1.79
CA SER A 220 39.27 -17.11 -1.41
C SER A 220 40.48 -16.45 -2.09
N VAL A 221 40.28 -15.83 -3.26
CA VAL A 221 41.32 -15.08 -4.00
C VAL A 221 41.37 -13.59 -3.63
N GLY A 222 40.64 -13.17 -2.59
CA GLY A 222 40.66 -11.81 -2.06
C GLY A 222 39.82 -10.78 -2.83
N ARG A 223 39.07 -11.19 -3.87
CA ARG A 223 38.14 -10.30 -4.58
C ARG A 223 36.92 -10.02 -3.72
N LEU A 224 36.54 -8.76 -3.65
CA LEU A 224 35.37 -8.27 -2.93
C LEU A 224 34.14 -8.33 -3.84
N TRP A 225 33.05 -8.91 -3.33
CA TRP A 225 31.74 -8.97 -3.96
C TRP A 225 30.67 -8.57 -2.95
N TYR A 226 29.45 -8.32 -3.42
CA TYR A 226 28.32 -8.05 -2.54
C TYR A 226 27.10 -8.87 -2.92
N GLU A 227 26.26 -9.12 -1.93
CA GLU A 227 24.95 -9.75 -2.10
C GLU A 227 23.91 -8.89 -1.40
N THR A 228 22.73 -8.79 -2.00
CA THR A 228 21.59 -8.08 -1.41
C THR A 228 20.56 -9.09 -0.97
N PHE A 229 20.01 -8.88 0.22
CA PHE A 229 19.03 -9.72 0.87
C PHE A 229 17.76 -8.94 1.12
N VAL A 230 16.62 -9.62 0.97
CA VAL A 230 15.32 -9.07 1.30
C VAL A 230 15.07 -9.26 2.79
N MET A 231 14.56 -8.20 3.43
CA MET A 231 13.96 -8.24 4.76
C MET A 231 12.44 -8.17 4.57
N PRO A 232 11.70 -9.28 4.76
CA PRO A 232 10.25 -9.30 4.57
C PRO A 232 9.55 -8.28 5.48
N PRO A 233 8.41 -7.73 5.06
CA PRO A 233 7.60 -6.89 5.94
C PRO A 233 6.99 -7.72 7.07
N SER A 234 6.55 -7.04 8.13
CA SER A 234 5.87 -7.71 9.25
C SER A 234 4.46 -8.18 8.90
N GLU A 235 3.82 -7.54 7.93
CA GLU A 235 2.47 -7.84 7.45
C GLU A 235 2.41 -7.83 5.92
N LYS A 236 1.38 -8.46 5.35
CA LYS A 236 1.14 -8.43 3.91
C LYS A 236 0.39 -7.16 3.54
N ILE A 237 0.72 -6.59 2.39
CA ILE A 237 -0.07 -5.51 1.82
C ILE A 237 -1.44 -6.07 1.39
N GLU A 238 -2.52 -5.57 2.01
CA GLU A 238 -3.86 -5.94 1.60
C GLU A 238 -4.27 -5.08 0.40
N VAL A 239 -4.33 -5.71 -0.77
CA VAL A 239 -4.92 -5.09 -1.96
C VAL A 239 -6.39 -5.46 -1.98
N PRO A 240 -7.33 -4.49 -1.97
CA PRO A 240 -8.75 -4.78 -2.08
C PRO A 240 -9.05 -5.63 -3.31
N GLU A 241 -10.08 -6.48 -3.25
CA GLU A 241 -10.49 -7.25 -4.43
C GLU A 241 -11.21 -6.36 -5.46
N ASN A 242 -11.99 -5.39 -4.97
CA ASN A 242 -12.79 -4.50 -5.80
C ASN A 242 -12.38 -3.03 -5.59
N PRO A 243 -12.55 -2.19 -6.61
CA PRO A 243 -12.37 -0.75 -6.45
C PRO A 243 -13.41 -0.19 -5.47
N PRO A 244 -13.13 0.96 -4.83
CA PRO A 244 -14.13 1.72 -4.11
C PRO A 244 -15.40 1.93 -4.92
N SER A 245 -16.53 1.62 -4.33
CA SER A 245 -17.84 1.91 -4.92
C SER A 245 -18.70 2.65 -3.90
N VAL A 246 -19.54 3.55 -4.38
CA VAL A 246 -20.53 4.22 -3.54
C VAL A 246 -21.87 4.13 -4.25
N THR A 247 -22.87 3.63 -3.54
CA THR A 247 -24.25 3.61 -4.00
C THR A 247 -25.03 4.63 -3.18
N ALA A 248 -25.55 5.65 -3.85
CA ALA A 248 -26.45 6.64 -3.27
C ALA A 248 -27.87 6.09 -3.25
N ASP A 249 -28.47 5.95 -2.07
CA ASP A 249 -29.86 5.52 -1.96
C ASP A 249 -30.55 6.10 -0.72
N PHE A 250 -31.88 6.22 -0.78
CA PHE A 250 -32.68 6.65 0.36
C PHE A 250 -34.11 6.11 0.32
N GLU A 251 -34.64 5.86 1.51
CA GLU A 251 -36.05 5.50 1.72
C GLU A 251 -36.84 6.74 2.14
N LEU A 252 -37.95 7.02 1.44
CA LEU A 252 -38.96 7.96 1.92
C LEU A 252 -39.88 7.26 2.91
N LYS A 253 -40.30 7.94 3.99
CA LYS A 253 -41.30 7.39 4.93
C LYS A 253 -42.66 7.20 4.22
N ASP A 254 -43.34 6.09 4.49
CA ASP A 254 -44.56 5.62 3.81
C ASP A 254 -45.81 6.50 3.97
N GLU A 255 -45.86 7.37 4.99
CA GLU A 255 -47.04 8.19 5.30
C GLU A 255 -46.82 9.65 4.93
N VAL A 256 -47.30 10.03 3.74
CA VAL A 256 -47.28 11.41 3.24
C VAL A 256 -48.68 12.02 3.40
N TYR A 257 -48.97 12.59 4.57
CA TYR A 257 -50.18 13.40 4.77
C TYR A 257 -49.86 14.90 4.73
N VAL A 258 -50.83 15.70 4.29
CA VAL A 258 -50.75 17.16 4.28
C VAL A 258 -50.39 17.64 5.69
N TYR A 259 -49.26 18.36 5.81
CA TYR A 259 -48.67 18.88 7.06
C TYR A 259 -47.88 17.90 7.96
N GLN A 260 -47.35 16.79 7.43
CA GLN A 260 -46.47 15.89 8.19
C GLN A 260 -44.98 15.99 7.82
N ASP A 261 -44.14 15.55 8.75
CA ASP A 261 -42.70 15.36 8.60
C ASP A 261 -42.41 14.19 7.63
N VAL A 262 -42.10 14.51 6.37
CA VAL A 262 -41.47 13.61 5.40
C VAL A 262 -40.00 13.45 5.79
N GLY A 263 -39.70 12.47 6.64
CA GLY A 263 -38.31 12.05 6.79
C GLY A 263 -37.84 11.26 5.57
N TYR A 264 -36.56 11.36 5.24
CA TYR A 264 -35.89 10.29 4.49
C TYR A 264 -34.92 9.56 5.42
N LYS A 265 -34.66 8.31 5.11
CA LYS A 265 -33.59 7.55 5.70
C LYS A 265 -32.56 7.29 4.61
N ASP A 266 -31.36 7.81 4.80
CA ASP A 266 -30.22 7.50 3.95
C ASP A 266 -29.90 6.01 4.07
N THR A 267 -29.96 5.29 2.96
CA THR A 267 -29.58 3.87 2.84
C THR A 267 -28.33 3.70 1.98
N SER A 268 -27.65 4.80 1.67
CA SER A 268 -26.41 4.80 0.92
C SER A 268 -25.33 3.98 1.63
N TYR A 269 -24.58 3.24 0.83
CA TYR A 269 -23.47 2.44 1.32
C TYR A 269 -22.27 2.62 0.41
N ALA A 270 -21.09 2.44 0.98
CA ALA A 270 -19.83 2.40 0.26
C ALA A 270 -19.17 1.04 0.50
N GLU A 271 -18.55 0.50 -0.54
CA GLU A 271 -17.69 -0.68 -0.45
C GLU A 271 -16.24 -0.22 -0.60
N TYR A 272 -15.34 -0.73 0.25
CA TYR A 272 -13.90 -0.43 0.22
C TYR A 272 -13.55 1.06 0.31
N SER A 273 -14.46 1.86 0.89
CA SER A 273 -14.30 3.30 1.13
C SER A 273 -15.27 3.77 2.23
N ALA A 274 -15.15 5.03 2.63
CA ALA A 274 -16.09 5.70 3.53
C ALA A 274 -16.86 6.79 2.79
N ILE A 275 -18.14 6.96 3.11
CA ILE A 275 -18.93 8.11 2.65
C ILE A 275 -18.59 9.31 3.54
N GLU A 276 -17.74 10.21 3.04
CA GLU A 276 -17.27 11.39 3.77
C GLU A 276 -18.25 12.57 3.71
N TYR A 277 -19.06 12.64 2.66
CA TYR A 277 -19.97 13.75 2.42
C TYR A 277 -21.32 13.24 1.93
N ARG A 278 -22.40 13.88 2.38
CA ARG A 278 -23.77 13.60 1.92
C ARG A 278 -24.47 14.91 1.67
N LYS A 279 -25.19 15.01 0.56
CA LYS A 279 -26.01 16.17 0.24
C LYS A 279 -27.31 15.74 -0.42
N LEU A 280 -28.41 15.94 0.29
CA LEU A 280 -29.75 15.83 -0.28
C LEU A 280 -30.21 17.22 -0.75
N THR A 281 -30.52 17.35 -2.04
CA THR A 281 -31.18 18.52 -2.61
C THR A 281 -32.64 18.18 -2.90
N ILE A 282 -33.55 19.00 -2.40
CA ILE A 282 -35.00 18.85 -2.57
C ILE A 282 -35.52 20.08 -3.29
N THR A 283 -36.22 19.89 -4.41
CA THR A 283 -36.82 20.98 -5.19
C THR A 283 -38.28 20.68 -5.49
N GLY A 284 -39.15 21.68 -5.37
CA GLY A 284 -40.59 21.57 -5.62
C GLY A 284 -41.06 22.50 -6.74
N ASP A 285 -42.10 22.08 -7.46
CA ASP A 285 -42.76 22.88 -8.50
C ASP A 285 -43.43 24.16 -7.97
N ASN A 286 -43.73 24.19 -6.67
CA ASN A 286 -44.24 25.34 -5.93
C ASN A 286 -43.13 26.34 -5.51
N GLY A 287 -41.91 26.18 -5.99
CA GLY A 287 -40.76 27.03 -5.65
C GLY A 287 -40.06 26.66 -4.34
N TYR A 288 -40.46 25.56 -3.69
CA TYR A 288 -39.74 25.02 -2.54
C TYR A 288 -38.33 24.58 -2.93
N SER A 289 -37.34 24.89 -2.09
CA SER A 289 -35.96 24.41 -2.23
C SER A 289 -35.36 24.19 -0.85
N ASN A 290 -34.75 23.03 -0.62
CA ASN A 290 -34.05 22.73 0.62
C ASN A 290 -32.80 21.90 0.33
N VAL A 291 -31.74 22.10 1.11
CA VAL A 291 -30.47 21.38 1.01
C VAL A 291 -30.10 20.88 2.39
N ILE A 292 -29.84 19.59 2.50
CA ILE A 292 -29.47 18.93 3.75
C ILE A 292 -28.12 18.27 3.56
N GLU A 293 -27.17 18.64 4.40
CA GLU A 293 -25.80 18.14 4.34
C GLU A 293 -25.48 17.29 5.55
N ASN A 294 -24.85 16.14 5.33
CA ASN A 294 -24.30 15.25 6.37
C ASN A 294 -25.31 14.80 7.45
N GLN A 295 -26.62 14.79 7.14
CA GLN A 295 -27.64 14.18 7.99
C GLN A 295 -28.18 12.92 7.33
N ILE A 296 -28.19 11.81 8.08
CA ILE A 296 -28.60 10.49 7.56
C ILE A 296 -30.09 10.17 7.80
N GLN A 297 -30.76 10.93 8.66
CA GLN A 297 -32.17 10.77 9.00
C GLN A 297 -32.84 12.12 9.31
N PRO A 298 -32.78 13.12 8.41
CA PRO A 298 -33.41 14.39 8.68
C PRO A 298 -34.93 14.30 8.49
N ASP A 299 -35.66 15.05 9.31
CA ASP A 299 -37.09 15.24 9.14
C ASP A 299 -37.34 16.47 8.23
N ILE A 300 -38.12 16.30 7.16
CA ILE A 300 -38.42 17.36 6.18
C ILE A 300 -39.91 17.64 6.17
N ARG A 301 -40.32 18.91 6.18
CA ARG A 301 -41.73 19.28 6.05
C ARG A 301 -42.02 19.76 4.63
N LEU A 302 -42.92 19.06 3.93
CA LEU A 302 -43.35 19.39 2.58
C LEU A 302 -44.83 19.77 2.54
N THR A 303 -45.19 20.68 1.64
CA THR A 303 -46.58 21.04 1.33
C THR A 303 -47.09 20.18 0.17
N GLU A 304 -48.35 20.34 -0.24
CA GLU A 304 -48.87 19.65 -1.42
C GLU A 304 -48.14 20.16 -2.68
N GLY A 305 -47.56 19.25 -3.47
CA GLY A 305 -46.78 19.59 -4.66
C GLY A 305 -46.02 18.39 -5.24
N VAL A 306 -45.33 18.62 -6.36
CA VAL A 306 -44.40 17.64 -6.95
C VAL A 306 -42.98 18.01 -6.56
N TYR A 307 -42.25 17.04 -6.01
CA TYR A 307 -40.90 17.23 -5.51
C TYR A 307 -39.90 16.32 -6.22
N THR A 308 -38.70 16.85 -6.46
CA THR A 308 -37.53 16.10 -6.94
C THR A 308 -36.50 16.04 -5.81
N PHE A 309 -36.03 14.83 -5.52
CA PHE A 309 -34.99 14.54 -4.55
C PHE A 309 -33.73 14.11 -5.30
N LYS A 310 -32.60 14.73 -5.00
CA LYS A 310 -31.29 14.38 -5.55
C LYS A 310 -30.31 14.17 -4.40
N LEU A 311 -29.88 12.93 -4.19
CA LEU A 311 -28.86 12.58 -3.22
C LEU A 311 -27.49 12.52 -3.91
N GLU A 312 -26.52 13.24 -3.36
CA GLU A 312 -25.11 13.19 -3.72
C GLU A 312 -24.34 12.65 -2.52
N VAL A 313 -23.48 11.65 -2.75
CA VAL A 313 -22.64 10.97 -1.76
C VAL A 313 -21.23 10.79 -2.31
#